data_AF-A0A936D583-F1
#
_entry.id   AF-A0A936D583-F1
#
_cell.length_a   1.000
_cell.length_b   1.000
_cell.length_c   1.000
_cell.angle_alpha   90.00
_cell.angle_beta   90.00
_cell.angle_gamma   90.00
#
_symmetry.space_group_name_H-M   'P 1'
#
loop_
_entity.id
_entity.type
_entity.pdbx_description
1 polymer ?
#
loop_
_entity_poly.entity_id
_entity_poly.type
_entity_poly.pdbx_seq_one_letter_code
_entity_poly.pdbx_strand_id
1 'polypeptide(L)'
;MMLDLARVPRPLLGVRLALDLRGSFHLFDAPLVDRAVDAHLAFSFDGVTSSVLRREGRVTGRIEAEGLAVGRRVEGGVTYREAGEMQAIVTISFASDAPGLPGEELTLRGFVEVLPVAPLASATTMPFSLYSARDVEIGRGVLRFDLRGDLLSALASVRPSLGFGSRRKIDGGEGR
;
A
#
# COMPACT_ATOMS: atom_id res chain seq x y z
N MET A 1 8.07 -37.47 32.20
CA MET A 1 7.78 -37.08 30.81
C MET A 1 7.08 -35.74 30.86
N MET A 2 7.84 -34.65 30.78
CA MET A 2 7.39 -33.28 31.03
C MET A 2 7.14 -32.62 29.67
N LEU A 3 5.90 -32.26 29.37
CA LEU A 3 5.52 -31.57 28.14
C LEU A 3 6.15 -30.16 28.16
N ASP A 4 7.16 -29.96 27.33
CA ASP A 4 7.77 -28.64 27.06
C ASP A 4 6.74 -27.76 26.34
N LEU A 5 6.04 -26.94 27.13
CA LEU A 5 5.05 -25.94 26.67
C LEU A 5 5.70 -24.64 26.16
N ALA A 6 7.04 -24.56 26.02
CA ALA A 6 7.74 -23.30 25.76
C ALA A 6 7.76 -22.84 24.29
N ARG A 7 7.02 -23.48 23.36
CA ARG A 7 6.99 -23.05 21.94
C ARG A 7 5.62 -23.14 21.29
N VAL A 8 4.61 -22.56 21.91
CA VAL A 8 3.42 -22.17 21.15
C VAL A 8 3.73 -20.84 20.45
N PRO A 9 3.85 -20.78 19.11
CA PRO A 9 3.97 -19.51 18.41
C PRO A 9 2.73 -18.69 18.74
N ARG A 10 2.94 -17.55 19.42
CA ARG A 10 1.84 -16.63 19.70
C ARG A 10 1.29 -16.12 18.37
N PRO A 11 -0.03 -16.18 18.15
CA PRO A 11 -0.61 -15.57 16.97
C PRO A 11 -0.29 -14.07 16.99
N LEU A 12 0.37 -13.58 15.95
CA LEU A 12 0.53 -12.15 15.75
C LEU A 12 -0.79 -11.63 15.21
N LEU A 13 -1.48 -10.81 16.00
CA LEU A 13 -2.68 -10.11 15.57
C LEU A 13 -2.27 -9.09 14.50
N GLY A 14 -2.72 -9.29 13.27
CA GLY A 14 -2.59 -8.32 12.18
C GLY A 14 -3.87 -7.54 11.95
N VAL A 15 -3.74 -6.41 11.25
CA VAL A 15 -4.87 -5.56 10.85
C VAL A 15 -4.93 -5.52 9.33
N ARG A 16 -6.13 -5.72 8.78
CA ARG A 16 -6.41 -5.50 7.36
C ARG A 16 -7.41 -4.36 7.19
N LEU A 17 -7.14 -3.45 6.25
CA LEU A 17 -7.99 -2.31 5.93
C LEU A 17 -8.23 -2.28 4.42
N ALA A 18 -9.49 -2.28 3.98
CA ALA A 18 -9.86 -2.08 2.58
C ALA A 18 -10.33 -0.64 2.37
N LEU A 19 -9.84 0.00 1.31
CA LEU A 19 -10.15 1.38 0.95
C LEU A 19 -10.41 1.50 -0.55
N ASP A 20 -11.41 2.30 -0.88
CA ASP A 20 -11.69 2.75 -2.24
C ASP A 20 -11.16 4.18 -2.39
N LEU A 21 -10.32 4.36 -3.40
CA LEU A 21 -9.61 5.61 -3.69
C LEU A 21 -10.00 6.06 -5.09
N ARG A 22 -10.35 7.33 -5.25
CA ARG A 22 -10.73 7.91 -6.54
C ARG A 22 -10.01 9.22 -6.79
N GLY A 23 -9.68 9.51 -8.03
CA GLY A 23 -8.86 10.66 -8.32
C GLY A 23 -8.65 10.92 -9.79
N SER A 24 -7.64 11.74 -10.06
CA SER A 24 -7.20 12.04 -11.41
C SER A 24 -5.68 12.12 -11.49
N PHE A 25 -5.17 11.94 -12.70
CA PHE A 25 -3.77 12.11 -13.03
C PHE A 25 -3.61 12.71 -14.42
N HIS A 26 -2.42 13.23 -14.69
CA HIS A 26 -1.98 13.59 -16.04
C HIS A 26 -0.63 12.93 -16.31
N LEU A 27 -0.39 12.65 -17.59
CA LEU A 27 0.93 12.23 -18.07
C LEU A 27 1.73 13.47 -18.47
N PHE A 28 3.06 13.40 -18.38
CA PHE A 28 3.92 14.54 -18.72
C PHE A 28 3.95 14.85 -20.21
N ASP A 29 3.65 13.87 -21.07
CA ASP A 29 3.49 14.07 -22.51
C ASP A 29 2.14 14.71 -22.90
N ALA A 30 1.17 14.71 -21.97
CA ALA A 30 -0.16 15.29 -22.14
C ALA A 30 -0.64 15.99 -20.85
N PRO A 31 0.04 17.06 -20.40
CA PRO A 31 -0.18 17.67 -19.08
C PRO A 31 -1.52 18.40 -18.92
N LEU A 32 -2.22 18.68 -20.03
CA LEU A 32 -3.55 19.31 -20.04
C LEU A 32 -4.69 18.29 -20.10
N VAL A 33 -4.37 16.99 -20.14
CA VAL A 33 -5.34 15.91 -20.22
C VAL A 33 -5.41 15.23 -18.87
N ASP A 34 -6.44 15.59 -18.10
CA ASP A 34 -6.78 14.88 -16.87
C ASP A 34 -7.45 13.55 -17.21
N ARG A 35 -6.99 12.50 -16.52
CA ARG A 35 -7.43 11.11 -16.67
C ARG A 35 -7.94 10.60 -15.34
N ALA A 36 -9.02 9.84 -15.34
CA ALA A 36 -9.56 9.26 -14.12
C ALA A 36 -8.68 8.12 -13.58
N VAL A 37 -8.62 8.00 -12.25
CA VAL A 37 -8.04 6.83 -11.58
C VAL A 37 -8.90 6.39 -10.40
N ASP A 38 -9.21 5.10 -10.35
CA ASP A 38 -9.90 4.42 -9.27
C ASP A 38 -9.06 3.25 -8.76
N ALA A 39 -8.91 3.11 -7.45
CA ALA A 39 -8.13 2.04 -6.85
C ALA A 39 -8.86 1.43 -5.65
N HIS A 40 -9.01 0.11 -5.69
CA HIS A 40 -9.59 -0.71 -4.62
C HIS A 40 -8.46 -1.43 -3.90
N LEU A 41 -7.99 -0.88 -2.79
CA LEU A 41 -6.76 -1.32 -2.11
C LEU A 41 -7.06 -1.97 -0.76
N ALA A 42 -6.39 -3.08 -0.49
CA ALA A 42 -6.34 -3.74 0.80
C ALA A 42 -4.94 -3.63 1.39
N PHE A 43 -4.83 -2.91 2.50
CA PHE A 43 -3.64 -2.76 3.33
C PHE A 43 -3.64 -3.84 4.41
N SER A 44 -2.50 -4.49 4.62
CA SER A 44 -2.32 -5.51 5.66
C SER A 44 -1.06 -5.22 6.46
N PHE A 45 -1.18 -5.19 7.78
CA PHE A 45 -0.11 -4.92 8.71
C PHE A 45 0.06 -6.13 9.64
N ASP A 46 1.23 -6.75 9.61
CA ASP A 46 1.53 -7.91 10.45
C ASP A 46 2.12 -7.44 11.80
N GLY A 47 1.57 -7.96 12.91
CA GLY A 47 2.18 -7.84 14.23
C GLY A 47 2.01 -6.48 14.91
N VAL A 48 0.85 -6.25 15.54
CA VAL A 48 0.62 -5.11 16.46
C VAL A 48 1.31 -5.31 17.84
N THR A 49 2.31 -6.19 17.93
CA THR A 49 3.04 -6.44 19.19
C THR A 49 4.22 -5.50 19.30
N SER A 50 4.04 -4.36 19.99
CA SER A 50 4.99 -3.51 20.75
C SER A 50 6.44 -3.30 20.26
N SER A 51 6.82 -3.77 19.07
CA SER A 51 8.14 -3.60 18.47
C SER A 51 8.04 -2.49 17.44
N VAL A 52 8.20 -1.29 18.00
CA VAL A 52 8.22 0.08 17.45
C VAL A 52 9.00 0.30 16.14
N LEU A 53 9.59 -0.70 15.48
CA LEU A 53 10.67 -0.46 14.51
C LEU A 53 10.47 -0.99 13.08
N ARG A 54 9.36 -1.66 12.75
CA ARG A 54 9.01 -1.93 11.34
C ARG A 54 7.57 -1.55 11.06
N ARG A 55 7.38 -0.27 10.74
CA ARG A 55 6.13 0.28 10.24
C ARG A 55 6.01 -0.05 8.75
N GLU A 56 5.95 -1.33 8.42
CA GLU A 56 5.81 -1.83 7.06
C GLU A 56 4.49 -2.58 6.93
N GLY A 57 3.78 -2.36 5.83
CA GLY A 57 2.55 -3.08 5.50
C GLY A 57 2.57 -3.52 4.05
N ARG A 58 1.75 -4.51 3.72
CA ARG A 58 1.52 -4.96 2.35
C ARG A 58 0.29 -4.27 1.78
N VAL A 59 0.35 -3.94 0.51
CA VAL A 59 -0.78 -3.41 -0.27
C VAL A 59 -1.08 -4.39 -1.40
N THR A 60 -2.36 -4.73 -1.57
CA THR A 60 -2.86 -5.55 -2.68
C THR A 60 -4.18 -5.00 -3.15
N GLY A 61 -4.59 -5.24 -4.40
CA GLY A 61 -5.87 -4.70 -4.84
C GLY A 61 -6.06 -4.72 -6.34
N ARG A 62 -6.88 -3.77 -6.81
CA ARG A 62 -7.06 -3.47 -8.23
C ARG A 62 -6.99 -1.97 -8.49
N ILE A 63 -6.59 -1.61 -9.71
CA ILE A 63 -6.57 -0.24 -10.21
C ILE A 63 -7.22 -0.16 -11.58
N GLU A 64 -7.95 0.92 -11.80
CA GLU A 64 -8.45 1.40 -13.08
C GLU A 64 -7.84 2.79 -13.29
N ALA A 65 -6.95 2.92 -14.26
CA ALA A 65 -6.28 4.18 -14.60
C ALA A 65 -6.54 4.45 -16.09
N GLU A 66 -7.29 5.50 -16.39
CA GLU A 66 -7.81 5.77 -17.72
C GLU A 66 -6.68 5.88 -18.77
N GLY A 67 -6.72 4.97 -19.75
CA GLY A 67 -5.70 4.90 -20.81
C GLY A 67 -4.38 4.25 -20.40
N LEU A 68 -4.23 3.81 -19.14
CA LEU A 68 -3.05 3.08 -18.65
C LEU A 68 -3.33 1.66 -18.22
N ALA A 69 -4.44 1.39 -17.52
CA ALA A 69 -4.70 0.09 -16.92
C ALA A 69 -6.20 -0.09 -16.64
N VAL A 70 -6.78 -1.25 -16.95
CA VAL A 70 -8.20 -1.54 -16.66
C VAL A 70 -8.31 -2.77 -15.78
N GLY A 71 -8.79 -2.58 -14.55
CA GLY A 71 -9.03 -3.65 -13.57
C GLY A 71 -7.77 -4.43 -13.18
N ARG A 72 -6.59 -3.81 -13.31
CA ARG A 72 -5.30 -4.48 -13.15
C ARG A 72 -5.02 -4.75 -11.70
N ARG A 73 -4.49 -5.94 -11.40
CA ARG A 73 -4.06 -6.29 -10.04
C ARG A 73 -2.89 -5.41 -9.65
N VAL A 74 -2.94 -4.88 -8.43
CA VAL A 74 -1.82 -4.17 -7.82
C VAL A 74 -1.23 -4.97 -6.67
N GLU A 75 0.08 -4.85 -6.52
CA GLU A 75 0.82 -5.35 -5.35
C GLU A 75 1.88 -4.34 -4.93
N GLY A 76 2.17 -4.28 -3.65
CA GLY A 76 3.18 -3.38 -3.14
C GLY A 76 3.21 -3.30 -1.63
N GLY A 77 3.64 -2.15 -1.13
CA GLY A 77 3.85 -1.94 0.30
C GLY A 77 3.56 -0.51 0.74
N VAL A 78 3.39 -0.38 2.04
CA VAL A 78 3.33 0.90 2.73
C VAL A 78 4.46 0.94 3.76
N THR A 79 5.18 2.05 3.82
CA THR A 79 6.22 2.28 4.82
C THR A 79 5.93 3.59 5.52
N TYR A 80 6.05 3.63 6.85
CA TYR A 80 5.89 4.88 7.58
C TYR A 80 7.24 5.49 7.91
N ARG A 81 7.37 6.79 7.65
CA ARG A 81 8.52 7.60 8.07
C ARG A 81 8.06 8.58 9.15
N GLU A 82 8.92 8.79 10.14
CA GLU A 82 8.71 9.77 11.21
C GLU A 82 9.68 10.92 10.96
N ALA A 83 9.13 12.04 10.46
CA ALA A 83 9.89 13.24 10.13
C ALA A 83 9.16 14.46 10.70
N GLY A 84 8.98 14.50 12.03
CA GLY A 84 8.17 15.52 12.72
C GLY A 84 6.66 15.25 12.65
N GLU A 85 6.19 14.68 11.53
CA GLU A 85 4.85 14.12 11.33
C GLU A 85 4.94 12.67 10.83
N MET A 86 3.87 11.88 11.02
CA MET A 86 3.84 10.49 10.56
C MET A 86 3.40 10.44 9.09
N GLN A 87 4.32 10.14 8.18
CA GLN A 87 4.03 10.02 6.76
C GLN A 87 3.99 8.55 6.35
N ALA A 88 2.89 8.12 5.71
CA ALA A 88 2.78 6.81 5.07
C ALA A 88 3.14 6.93 3.59
N ILE A 89 4.20 6.26 3.15
CA ILE A 89 4.60 6.15 1.75
C ILE A 89 4.03 4.86 1.20
N VAL A 90 3.17 4.97 0.19
CA VAL A 90 2.53 3.85 -0.50
C VAL A 90 3.24 3.65 -1.84
N THR A 91 3.71 2.44 -2.10
CA THR A 91 4.28 2.04 -3.40
C THR A 91 3.53 0.83 -3.89
N ILE A 92 2.93 0.92 -5.07
CA ILE A 92 2.23 -0.20 -5.72
C ILE A 92 2.65 -0.32 -7.17
N SER A 93 2.75 -1.57 -7.64
CA SER A 93 3.05 -1.89 -9.03
C SER A 93 1.85 -2.53 -9.72
N PHE A 94 1.68 -2.26 -11.01
CA PHE A 94 0.67 -2.88 -11.86
C PHE A 94 1.12 -2.93 -13.32
N ALA A 95 0.57 -3.87 -14.09
CA ALA A 95 0.83 -3.96 -15.53
C ALA A 95 -0.02 -2.95 -16.31
N SER A 96 0.59 -2.32 -17.31
CA SER A 96 -0.05 -1.38 -18.23
C SER A 96 -0.77 -2.09 -19.40
N ASP A 97 -1.89 -1.49 -19.81
CA ASP A 97 -2.68 -1.79 -20.99
C ASP A 97 -2.53 -0.72 -22.09
N ALA A 98 -1.73 0.32 -21.84
CA ALA A 98 -1.60 1.45 -22.73
C ALA A 98 -1.00 1.03 -24.09
N PRO A 99 -1.53 1.57 -25.21
CA PRO A 99 -0.86 1.48 -26.50
C PRO A 99 0.58 2.03 -26.39
N GLY A 100 1.57 1.21 -26.74
CA GLY A 100 2.99 1.57 -26.65
C GLY A 100 3.70 1.12 -25.37
N LEU A 101 2.97 0.69 -24.34
CA LEU A 101 3.53 0.10 -23.10
C LEU A 101 2.78 -1.19 -22.67
N PRO A 102 2.38 -2.11 -23.58
CA PRO A 102 1.56 -3.26 -23.20
C PRO A 102 2.35 -4.22 -22.30
N GLY A 103 1.78 -4.52 -21.13
CA GLY A 103 2.39 -5.41 -20.14
C GLY A 103 3.57 -4.81 -19.38
N GLU A 104 3.94 -3.55 -19.64
CA GLU A 104 4.99 -2.89 -18.88
C GLU A 104 4.54 -2.68 -17.43
N GLU A 105 5.44 -2.95 -16.49
CA GLU A 105 5.20 -2.71 -15.07
C GLU A 105 5.33 -1.20 -14.79
N LEU A 106 4.24 -0.61 -14.32
CA LEU A 106 4.21 0.76 -13.83
C LEU A 106 4.18 0.76 -12.31
N THR A 107 4.84 1.75 -11.71
CA THR A 107 4.85 1.96 -10.26
C THR A 107 4.15 3.26 -9.92
N LEU A 108 3.17 3.21 -9.02
CA LEU A 108 2.59 4.37 -8.37
C LEU A 108 3.25 4.55 -7.00
N ARG A 109 3.83 5.72 -6.76
CA ARG A 109 4.38 6.11 -5.45
C ARG A 109 3.59 7.30 -4.93
N GLY A 110 2.85 7.09 -3.85
CA GLY A 110 2.08 8.13 -3.18
C GLY A 110 2.52 8.30 -1.73
N PHE A 111 2.12 9.42 -1.14
CA PHE A 111 2.30 9.63 0.30
C PHE A 111 1.04 10.21 0.93
N VAL A 112 0.85 9.91 2.20
CA VAL A 112 -0.25 10.38 3.03
C VAL A 112 0.32 10.88 4.35
N GLU A 113 -0.03 12.10 4.73
CA GLU A 113 0.25 12.63 6.06
C GLU A 113 -0.80 12.11 7.03
N VAL A 114 -0.34 11.54 8.14
CA VAL A 114 -1.19 10.94 9.16
C VAL A 114 -1.01 11.72 10.45
N LEU A 115 -2.03 12.50 10.82
CA LEU A 115 -2.02 13.21 12.09
C LEU A 115 -2.25 12.21 13.25
N PRO A 116 -1.39 12.17 14.28
CA PRO A 116 -1.55 11.23 15.41
C PRO A 116 -2.89 11.35 16.13
N VAL A 117 -3.45 12.56 16.18
CA VAL A 117 -4.70 12.88 16.87
C VAL A 117 -5.95 12.52 16.05
N ALA A 118 -5.83 12.36 14.73
CA ALA A 118 -6.92 12.00 13.85
C ALA A 118 -6.41 11.27 12.59
N PRO A 119 -5.89 10.03 12.72
CA PRO A 119 -5.18 9.33 11.65
C PRO A 119 -6.03 9.08 10.41
N LEU A 120 -7.32 8.87 10.62
CA LEU A 120 -8.29 8.67 9.55
C LEU A 120 -8.67 10.04 8.98
N ALA A 121 -9.23 10.96 9.77
CA ALA A 121 -9.78 12.21 9.26
C ALA A 121 -8.77 13.14 8.54
N SER A 122 -7.47 12.99 8.78
CA SER A 122 -6.41 13.82 8.16
C SER A 122 -5.97 13.36 6.77
N ALA A 123 -6.19 12.10 6.43
CA ALA A 123 -5.47 11.48 5.33
C ALA A 123 -6.14 11.66 3.95
N THR A 124 -7.16 12.50 3.78
CA THR A 124 -8.18 12.48 2.67
C THR A 124 -7.67 12.51 1.24
N THR A 125 -6.40 12.82 1.06
CA THR A 125 -5.77 13.04 -0.21
C THR A 125 -4.39 12.37 -0.21
N MET A 126 -4.11 11.59 -1.25
CA MET A 126 -2.83 10.96 -1.52
C MET A 126 -2.30 11.47 -2.86
N PRO A 127 -1.46 12.52 -2.87
CA PRO A 127 -0.68 12.85 -4.06
C PRO A 127 0.22 11.67 -4.45
N PHE A 128 0.39 11.45 -5.75
CA PHE A 128 1.23 10.37 -6.25
C PHE A 128 1.96 10.74 -7.55
N SER A 129 3.04 10.01 -7.80
CA SER A 129 3.81 9.99 -9.04
C SER A 129 3.74 8.61 -9.68
N LEU A 130 3.68 8.58 -11.00
CA LEU A 130 3.74 7.36 -11.83
C LEU A 130 5.13 7.20 -12.42
N TYR A 131 5.67 6.00 -12.34
CA TYR A 131 6.98 5.64 -12.87
C TYR A 131 6.85 4.48 -13.85
N SER A 132 7.64 4.53 -14.92
CA SER A 132 7.83 3.41 -15.85
C SER A 132 8.67 2.29 -15.23
N ALA A 133 8.81 1.16 -15.94
CA ALA A 133 9.67 0.06 -15.50
C ALA A 133 11.15 0.46 -15.38
N ARG A 134 11.54 1.59 -15.99
CA ARG A 134 12.90 2.16 -15.93
C ARG A 134 13.08 3.18 -14.82
N ASP A 135 12.12 3.26 -13.88
CA ASP A 135 12.10 4.25 -12.79
C ASP A 135 12.09 5.71 -13.28
N VAL A 136 11.59 5.94 -14.51
CA VAL A 136 11.39 7.29 -15.06
C VAL A 136 9.99 7.76 -14.69
N GLU A 137 9.89 8.93 -14.06
CA GLU A 137 8.59 9.54 -13.75
C GLU A 137 7.88 9.95 -15.05
N ILE A 138 6.66 9.47 -15.25
CA ILE A 138 5.86 9.67 -16.49
C ILE A 138 4.58 10.47 -16.25
N GLY A 139 4.19 10.69 -15.00
CA GLY A 139 2.97 11.41 -14.68
C GLY A 139 2.77 11.63 -13.19
N ARG A 140 1.77 12.45 -12.86
CA ARG A 140 1.41 12.81 -11.48
C ARG A 140 -0.09 12.87 -11.33
N GLY A 141 -0.55 12.61 -10.12
CA GLY A 141 -1.95 12.67 -9.82
C GLY A 141 -2.24 12.79 -8.33
N VAL A 142 -3.52 12.73 -8.04
CA VAL A 142 -4.05 12.80 -6.68
C VAL A 142 -5.15 11.76 -6.55
N LEU A 143 -5.01 10.86 -5.59
CA LEU A 143 -6.08 9.98 -5.13
C LEU A 143 -6.75 10.61 -3.91
N ARG A 144 -8.06 10.45 -3.78
CA ARG A 144 -8.86 10.88 -2.64
C ARG A 144 -9.60 9.69 -2.08
N PHE A 145 -9.81 9.70 -0.78
CA PHE A 145 -10.75 8.78 -0.15
C PHE A 145 -11.93 9.55 0.43
N ASP A 146 -13.10 8.92 0.40
CA ASP A 146 -14.27 9.42 1.11
C ASP A 146 -14.44 8.65 2.42
N LEU A 147 -13.88 9.17 3.52
CA LEU A 147 -14.08 8.56 4.83
C LEU A 147 -15.52 8.61 5.31
N ARG A 148 -16.33 9.58 4.89
CA ARG A 148 -17.68 9.72 5.48
C ARG A 148 -18.60 8.63 4.95
N GLY A 149 -18.43 8.23 3.69
CA GLY A 149 -19.11 7.08 3.09
C GLY A 149 -18.51 5.73 3.48
N ASP A 150 -17.17 5.63 3.48
CA ASP A 150 -16.50 4.33 3.57
C ASP A 150 -15.90 4.00 4.93
N LEU A 151 -15.89 4.89 5.93
CA LEU A 151 -15.28 4.58 7.24
C LEU A 151 -15.98 3.43 7.95
N LEU A 152 -17.30 3.29 7.86
CA LEU A 152 -18.01 2.16 8.45
C LEU A 152 -17.66 0.85 7.71
N SER A 153 -17.54 0.88 6.39
CA SER A 153 -17.10 -0.26 5.57
C SER A 153 -15.64 -0.62 5.84
N ALA A 154 -14.78 0.38 6.01
CA ALA A 154 -13.37 0.24 6.30
C ALA A 154 -13.15 -0.32 7.70
N LEU A 155 -13.85 0.21 8.72
CA LEU A 155 -13.84 -0.33 10.08
C LEU A 155 -14.44 -1.75 10.13
N ALA A 156 -15.52 -2.02 9.39
CA ALA A 156 -16.09 -3.36 9.28
C ALA A 156 -15.16 -4.34 8.53
N SER A 157 -14.26 -3.84 7.67
CA SER A 157 -13.26 -4.64 6.98
C SER A 157 -12.06 -5.02 7.86
N VAL A 158 -11.94 -4.38 9.04
CA VAL A 158 -10.91 -4.73 10.04
C VAL A 158 -11.17 -6.13 10.55
N ARG A 159 -10.46 -7.07 9.94
CA ARG A 159 -10.44 -8.46 10.38
C ARG A 159 -9.10 -8.73 11.04
N PRO A 160 -9.09 -9.28 12.27
CA PRO A 160 -7.86 -9.79 12.84
C PRO A 160 -7.36 -10.92 11.94
N SER A 161 -6.16 -10.76 11.38
CA SER A 161 -5.47 -11.84 10.68
C SER A 161 -4.57 -12.58 11.67
N LEU A 162 -4.58 -13.90 11.59
CA LEU A 162 -3.64 -14.77 12.31
C LEU A 162 -2.47 -15.06 11.37
N GLY A 163 -1.38 -14.31 11.52
CA GLY A 163 -0.13 -14.57 10.80
C GLY A 163 0.75 -15.54 11.58
N PHE A 164 1.15 -16.66 10.95
CA PHE A 164 2.20 -17.53 11.49
C PHE A 164 3.54 -17.03 10.96
N GLY A 165 4.33 -16.37 11.81
CA GLY A 165 5.62 -15.82 11.44
C GLY A 165 6.58 -16.89 10.94
N SER A 166 6.83 -16.92 9.63
CA SER A 166 7.91 -17.72 9.06
C SER A 166 9.25 -17.06 9.40
N ARG A 167 9.96 -17.59 10.40
CA ARG A 167 11.39 -17.28 10.60
C ARG A 167 12.15 -17.71 9.34
N ARG A 168 12.53 -16.76 8.47
CA ARG A 168 13.62 -17.02 7.53
C ARG A 168 14.87 -17.26 8.35
N LYS A 169 15.36 -18.49 8.29
CA LYS A 169 16.67 -18.90 8.81
C LYS A 169 17.71 -18.13 8.00
N ILE A 170 18.37 -17.18 8.63
CA ILE A 170 19.55 -16.52 8.08
C ILE A 170 20.65 -17.58 8.20
N ASP A 171 20.94 -18.30 7.11
CA ASP A 171 22.12 -19.16 7.06
C ASP A 171 23.34 -18.24 7.08
N GLY A 172 24.03 -18.24 8.22
CA GLY A 172 25.36 -17.68 8.35
C GLY A 172 26.33 -18.54 7.54
N GLY A 173 26.81 -18.01 6.43
CA GLY A 173 27.95 -18.57 5.71
C GLY A 173 29.22 -18.30 6.50
N GLU A 174 29.76 -19.34 7.14
CA GLU A 174 31.14 -19.37 7.61
C GLU A 174 32.09 -19.35 6.41
N GLY A 175 33.07 -18.44 6.49
CA GLY A 175 34.15 -18.29 5.52
C GLY A 175 35.10 -19.48 5.51
N ARG A 176 35.77 -19.62 4.37
CA ARG A 176 37.05 -20.31 4.23
C ARG A 176 38.15 -19.27 4.10
#